data_AF-A0A0G1RJ35-F1
#
_entry.id   AF-A0A0G1RJ35-F1
#
_cell.length_a   1.000
_cell.length_b   1.000
_cell.length_c   1.000
_cell.angle_alpha   90.00
_cell.angle_beta   90.00
_cell.angle_gamma   90.00
#
_symmetry.space_group_name_H-M   'P 1'
#
loop_
_entity.id
_entity.type
_entity.pdbx_description
1 polymer ?
#
loop_
_entity_poly.entity_id
_entity_poly.type
_entity_poly.pdbx_seq_one_letter_code
_entity_poly.pdbx_strand_id
1 'polypeptide(L)'
;MGAVKGMLALQEDSAYETYYMVADLHALTTPYDKEKFAEETRSVIKDYLAAGLDPEKSVLFVQSQVPEHVELAYYFSTVTTLAKMTHLPTYKEKVKQLR
;
A
#
# COMPACT_ATOMS: atom_id res chain seq x y z
N MET A 1 -3.01 -16.01 5.16
CA MET A 1 -3.38 -15.58 6.54
C MET A 1 -2.19 -15.23 7.46
N GLY A 2 -0.92 -15.39 7.04
CA GLY A 2 0.23 -15.14 7.93
C GLY A 2 0.40 -13.68 8.36
N ALA A 3 0.28 -12.72 7.42
CA ALA A 3 0.47 -11.30 7.71
C ALA A 3 -0.58 -10.75 8.70
N VAL A 4 -1.85 -11.09 8.49
CA VAL A 4 -2.98 -10.65 9.34
C VAL A 4 -2.77 -11.03 10.81
N LYS A 5 -2.31 -12.26 11.10
CA LYS A 5 -2.04 -12.67 12.48
C LYS A 5 -0.99 -11.78 13.16
N GLY A 6 0.05 -11.37 12.42
CA GLY A 6 1.05 -10.43 12.91
C GLY A 6 0.49 -9.03 13.13
N MET A 7 -0.34 -8.54 12.21
CA MET A 7 -1.01 -7.25 12.33
C MET A 7 -1.90 -7.18 13.57
N LEU A 8 -2.69 -8.24 13.83
CA LEU A 8 -3.52 -8.35 15.02
C LEU A 8 -2.70 -8.40 16.30
N ALA A 9 -1.54 -9.06 16.30
CA ALA A 9 -0.67 -9.08 17.47
C ALA A 9 -0.03 -7.71 17.74
N LEU A 10 0.36 -6.99 16.69
CA LEU A 10 0.99 -5.66 16.80
C LEU A 10 0.03 -4.59 17.31
N GLN A 11 -1.24 -4.60 16.89
CA GLN A 11 -2.21 -3.61 17.36
C GLN A 11 -2.58 -3.76 18.85
N GLU A 12 -2.41 -4.96 19.43
CA GLU A 12 -2.70 -5.18 20.86
C GLU A 12 -1.51 -4.81 21.75
N ASP A 13 -0.31 -4.66 21.17
CA ASP A 13 0.87 -4.26 21.89
C ASP A 13 0.97 -2.73 21.95
N SER A 14 0.71 -2.19 23.14
CA SER A 14 0.78 -0.75 23.43
C SER A 14 2.14 -0.10 23.16
N ALA A 15 3.20 -0.88 22.96
CA ALA A 15 4.51 -0.36 22.57
C ALA A 15 4.57 0.08 21.10
N TYR A 16 3.59 -0.30 20.28
CA TYR A 16 3.54 0.02 18.85
C TYR A 16 2.36 0.90 18.51
N GLU A 17 2.64 1.88 17.66
CA GLU A 17 1.63 2.59 16.89
C GLU A 17 1.58 1.95 15.50
N THR A 18 0.40 1.52 15.06
CA THR A 18 0.27 0.75 13.83
C THR A 18 -0.51 1.51 12.76
N TYR A 19 -0.01 1.42 11.53
CA TYR A 19 -0.53 2.09 10.36
C TYR A 19 -0.71 1.04 9.25
N TYR A 20 -1.94 0.82 8.81
CA TYR A 20 -2.25 -0.11 7.73
C TYR A 20 -2.90 0.63 6.56
N MET A 21 -2.19 0.65 5.45
CA MET A 21 -2.55 1.41 4.27
C MET A 21 -3.05 0.50 3.14
N VAL A 22 -4.17 0.87 2.52
CA VAL A 22 -4.57 0.34 1.22
C VAL A 22 -3.85 1.11 0.12
N ALA A 23 -2.90 0.44 -0.55
CA ALA A 23 -2.02 1.03 -1.56
C ALA A 23 -2.68 1.16 -2.94
N ASP A 24 -3.79 1.90 -3.03
CA ASP A 24 -4.58 2.05 -4.26
C ASP A 24 -3.77 2.70 -5.40
N LEU A 25 -2.98 3.76 -5.13
CA LEU A 25 -2.14 4.37 -6.16
C LEU A 25 -1.09 3.39 -6.74
N HIS A 26 -0.58 2.44 -5.93
CA HIS A 26 0.33 1.42 -6.44
C HIS A 26 -0.37 0.41 -7.36
N ALA A 27 -1.64 0.10 -7.11
CA ALA A 27 -2.43 -0.81 -7.94
C ALA A 27 -2.65 -0.25 -9.36
N LEU A 28 -2.63 1.07 -9.54
CA LEU A 28 -2.71 1.72 -10.85
C LEU A 28 -1.50 1.43 -11.76
N THR A 29 -0.40 0.89 -11.22
CA THR A 29 0.82 0.53 -11.98
C THR A 29 0.76 -0.85 -12.64
N THR A 30 -0.38 -1.54 -12.52
CA THR A 30 -0.71 -2.82 -13.17
C THR A 30 -2.05 -2.68 -13.90
N PRO A 31 -2.41 -3.58 -14.83
CA PRO A 31 -3.76 -3.62 -15.38
C PRO A 31 -4.82 -3.73 -14.26
N TYR A 32 -5.87 -2.92 -14.33
CA TYR A 32 -6.99 -2.91 -13.37
C TYR A 32 -8.30 -2.62 -14.10
N ASP A 33 -9.42 -3.01 -13.49
CA ASP A 33 -10.77 -2.70 -13.97
C ASP A 33 -11.26 -1.39 -13.33
N LYS A 34 -11.39 -0.34 -14.14
CA LYS A 34 -11.80 0.99 -13.67
C LYS A 34 -13.17 0.97 -13.00
N GLU A 35 -14.09 0.13 -13.46
CA GLU A 35 -15.46 0.08 -12.94
C GLU A 35 -15.49 -0.54 -11.54
N LYS A 36 -14.55 -1.45 -11.24
CA LYS A 36 -14.46 -2.17 -9.96
C LYS A 36 -13.46 -1.56 -8.98
N PHE A 37 -12.50 -0.78 -9.45
CA PHE A 37 -11.37 -0.30 -8.65
C PHE A 37 -11.76 0.37 -7.32
N ALA A 38 -12.80 1.20 -7.36
CA ALA A 38 -13.30 1.90 -6.17
C ALA A 38 -13.95 0.93 -5.16
N GLU A 39 -14.62 -0.13 -5.63
CA GLU A 39 -15.19 -1.17 -4.77
C GLU A 39 -14.11 -2.08 -4.21
N GLU A 40 -13.13 -2.46 -5.02
CA GLU A 40 -11.98 -3.29 -4.62
C GLU A 40 -11.18 -2.59 -3.51
N THR A 41 -10.89 -1.29 -3.67
CA THR A 41 -10.21 -0.48 -2.65
C THR A 41 -10.97 -0.48 -1.32
N ARG A 42 -12.29 -0.27 -1.35
CA ARG A 42 -13.14 -0.35 -0.14
C ARG A 42 -13.20 -1.75 0.44
N SER A 43 -13.10 -2.78 -0.40
CA SER A 43 -13.16 -4.17 0.03
C SER A 43 -11.94 -4.58 0.81
N VAL A 44 -10.74 -4.08 0.49
CA VAL A 44 -9.55 -4.30 1.32
C VAL A 44 -9.72 -3.74 2.73
N ILE A 45 -10.30 -2.54 2.89
CA ILE A 45 -10.61 -2.00 4.22
C ILE A 45 -11.63 -2.90 4.95
N LYS A 46 -12.69 -3.34 4.27
CA LYS A 46 -13.66 -4.27 4.86
C LYS A 46 -12.99 -5.57 5.31
N ASP A 47 -12.04 -6.10 4.53
CA ASP A 47 -11.30 -7.30 4.86
C ASP A 47 -10.41 -7.10 6.10
N TYR A 48 -9.77 -5.94 6.24
CA TYR A 48 -9.01 -5.58 7.45
C TYR A 48 -9.91 -5.54 8.70
N LEU A 49 -11.05 -4.87 8.61
CA LEU A 49 -12.02 -4.80 9.71
C LEU A 49 -12.58 -6.19 10.05
N ALA A 50 -12.96 -6.98 9.04
CA ALA A 50 -13.47 -8.33 9.21
C ALA A 50 -12.42 -9.28 9.80
N ALA A 51 -11.15 -9.05 9.51
CA ALA A 51 -10.04 -9.79 10.10
C ALA A 51 -9.79 -9.43 11.57
N GLY A 52 -10.35 -8.33 12.08
CA GLY A 52 -10.24 -7.90 13.48
C GLY A 52 -9.28 -6.73 13.72
N LEU A 53 -8.83 -6.03 12.67
CA LEU A 53 -8.15 -4.75 12.86
C LEU A 53 -9.15 -3.72 13.38
N ASP A 54 -8.77 -3.07 14.48
CA ASP A 54 -9.61 -2.10 15.18
C ASP A 54 -9.13 -0.67 14.85
N PRO A 55 -9.96 0.17 14.20
CA PRO A 55 -9.60 1.55 13.88
C PRO A 55 -9.37 2.44 15.11
N GLU A 56 -9.80 2.03 16.30
CA GLU A 56 -9.50 2.72 17.56
C GLU A 56 -8.09 2.40 18.09
N LYS A 57 -7.48 1.30 17.62
CA LYS A 57 -6.12 0.86 18.01
C LYS A 57 -5.08 1.11 16.92
N SER A 58 -5.50 1.15 15.67
CA SER A 58 -4.65 1.23 14.49
C SER A 58 -5.17 2.25 13.50
N VAL A 59 -4.28 2.99 12.84
CA VAL A 59 -4.67 3.89 11.76
C VAL A 59 -4.87 3.09 10.48
N LEU A 60 -6.11 3.00 10.01
CA LEU A 60 -6.49 2.38 8.73
C LEU A 60 -6.79 3.46 7.70
N PHE A 61 -6.10 3.46 6.57
CA PHE A 61 -6.27 4.52 5.57
C PHE A 61 -6.02 4.08 4.14
N VAL A 62 -6.47 4.89 3.18
CA VAL A 62 -6.27 4.68 1.74
C VAL A 62 -5.20 5.63 1.24
N GLN A 63 -4.24 5.14 0.45
CA GLN A 63 -3.08 5.91 0.01
C GLN A 63 -3.47 7.20 -0.72
N SER A 64 -4.43 7.15 -1.64
CA SER A 64 -4.90 8.33 -2.39
C SER A 64 -5.57 9.42 -1.54
N GLN A 65 -5.96 9.11 -0.31
CA GLN A 65 -6.58 10.07 0.61
C GLN A 65 -5.55 10.89 1.40
N VAL A 66 -4.25 10.55 1.29
CA VAL A 66 -3.13 11.23 1.95
C VAL A 66 -2.22 11.83 0.87
N PRO A 67 -2.47 13.07 0.41
CA PRO A 67 -1.74 13.67 -0.71
C PRO A 67 -0.23 13.78 -0.48
N GLU A 68 0.20 13.85 0.78
CA GLU A 68 1.60 13.89 1.21
C GLU A 68 2.40 12.69 0.69
N HIS A 69 1.76 11.54 0.44
CA HIS A 69 2.43 10.38 -0.16
C HIS A 69 2.92 10.67 -1.57
N VAL A 70 2.14 11.41 -2.37
CA VAL A 70 2.50 11.77 -3.74
C VAL A 70 3.56 12.87 -3.73
N GLU A 71 3.42 13.86 -2.85
CA GLU A 71 4.39 14.94 -2.70
C GLU A 71 5.78 14.40 -2.28
N LEU A 72 5.82 13.55 -1.26
CA LEU A 72 7.07 12.96 -0.80
C LEU A 72 7.69 12.03 -1.86
N ALA A 73 6.87 11.26 -2.57
CA ALA A 73 7.35 10.44 -3.68
C ALA A 73 7.99 11.29 -4.78
N TYR A 74 7.45 12.47 -5.07
CA TYR A 74 8.06 13.42 -6.00
C TYR A 74 9.44 13.89 -5.50
N TYR A 75 9.55 14.33 -4.25
CA TYR A 75 10.85 14.74 -3.70
C TYR A 75 11.88 13.61 -3.73
N PHE A 76 11.49 12.38 -3.37
CA PHE A 76 12.39 11.22 -3.48
C PHE A 76 12.79 10.89 -4.92
N SER A 77 11.92 11.15 -5.90
CA SER A 77 12.28 10.95 -7.31
C SER A 77 13.41 11.88 -7.75
N THR A 78 13.51 13.09 -7.20
CA THR A 78 14.57 14.06 -7.56
C THR A 78 15.98 13.61 -7.16
N VAL A 79 16.09 12.75 -6.15
CA VAL A 79 17.36 12.21 -5.65
C VAL A 79 17.60 10.74 -6.04
N THR A 80 16.63 10.12 -6.71
CA THR A 80 16.69 8.72 -7.14
C THR A 80 17.05 8.62 -8.62
N THR A 81 18.23 8.11 -8.91
CA THR A 81 18.70 7.96 -10.30
C THR A 81 18.04 6.77 -11.00
N LEU A 82 17.88 6.86 -12.32
CA LEU A 82 17.46 5.72 -13.15
C LEU A 82 18.38 4.49 -13.00
N ALA A 83 19.69 4.68 -12.85
CA ALA A 83 20.62 3.57 -12.63
C ALA A 83 20.26 2.75 -11.37
N LYS A 84 19.95 3.41 -10.24
CA LYS A 84 19.46 2.72 -9.03
C LYS A 84 18.20 1.91 -9.31
N MET A 85 17.24 2.47 -10.05
CA MET A 85 16.00 1.78 -10.41
C MET A 85 16.26 0.55 -11.29
N THR A 86 17.16 0.64 -12.26
CA THR A 86 17.49 -0.48 -13.15
C THR A 86 18.25 -1.60 -12.44
N HIS A 87 18.76 -1.42 -11.21
CA HIS A 87 19.31 -2.52 -10.42
C HIS A 87 18.24 -3.33 -9.67
N LEU A 88 17.02 -2.80 -9.51
CA LEU A 88 15.94 -3.50 -8.82
C LEU A 88 15.40 -4.67 -9.67
N PRO A 89 15.44 -5.93 -9.19
CA PRO A 89 14.95 -7.08 -9.94
C PRO A 89 13.47 -6.93 -10.35
N THR A 90 12.63 -6.49 -9.43
CA THR A 90 11.18 -6.28 -9.65
C THR A 90 10.90 -5.22 -10.72
N TYR A 91 11.71 -4.16 -10.78
CA TYR A 91 11.60 -3.15 -11.84
C TYR A 91 11.93 -3.74 -13.21
N LYS A 92 13.01 -4.52 -13.32
CA LYS A 92 13.39 -5.19 -14.58
C LYS A 92 12.30 -6.14 -15.06
N GLU A 93 11.74 -6.93 -14.15
CA GLU A 93 10.66 -7.88 -14.45
C GLU A 93 9.42 -7.15 -14.97
N LYS A 94 9.00 -6.09 -14.29
CA LYS A 94 7.82 -5.30 -14.67
C LYS A 94 8.00 -4.60 -16.02
N VAL A 95 9.18 -4.01 -16.27
CA VAL A 95 9.51 -3.40 -17.57
C VAL A 95 9.47 -4.44 -18.71
N LYS A 96 9.88 -5.69 -18.46
CA LYS A 96 9.76 -6.76 -19.46
C LYS A 96 8.31 -7.17 -19.73
N GLN A 97 7.42 -7.12 -18.74
CA GLN A 97 6.00 -7.44 -18.92
C GLN A 97 5.24 -6.36 -19.70
N LEU A 98 5.72 -5.11 -19.68
CA LEU A 98 5.13 -3.97 -20.36
C LEU A 98 5.65 -3.76 -21.80
N ARG A 99 6.64 -4.55 -22.23
CA ARG A 99 7.21 -4.55 -23.58
C ARG A 99 6.63 -5.68 -24.41
#